data_AF-X7Y5T1-F1
#
_entry.id   AF-X7Y5T1-F1
#
_cell.length_a   1.000
_cell.length_b   1.000
_cell.length_c   1.000
_cell.angle_alpha   90.00
_cell.angle_beta   90.00
_cell.angle_gamma   90.00
#
_symmetry.space_group_name_H-M   'P 1'
#
loop_
_entity.id
_entity.type
_entity.pdbx_description
1 polymer ?
#
loop_
_entity_poly.entity_id
_entity_poly.type
_entity_poly.pdbx_seq_one_letter_code
_entity_poly.pdbx_strand_id
1 'polypeptide(L)'
;MGELLDLELGSIIDYGAAGTWLKVPLGKLATERMVPLSAATTAALDEWVTHRDAHRPLAHPRTGVLTDFLFTQYGRRLGYTRLRNGLLAAAQSSGLRGPDGGILVVTPHQLRHTWATELANAGMSMQALMALLGHVTPQMTIRYATLASPTLRAAYDDRMGKMRRQFTLTPVGRPILPDKVSWLHSEMLKTRVGHGYCARHPTAGACPYANICETCDNYITAPEFRGALTNQLADVQALKSDAENRGWTDEAARHDRVAHALTDHLQRLDR
;
A
#
# COMPACT_ATOMS: atom_id res chain seq x y z
N MET A 1 -23.93 -10.83 1.85
CA MET A 1 -24.88 -11.08 0.73
C MET A 1 -26.23 -10.46 0.98
N GLY A 2 -26.91 -10.77 2.09
CA GLY A 2 -28.12 -10.01 2.48
C GLY A 2 -27.87 -8.50 2.55
N GLU A 3 -26.70 -8.09 3.06
CA GLU A 3 -26.29 -6.69 3.19
C GLU A 3 -26.47 -5.83 1.93
N LEU A 4 -26.25 -6.35 0.71
CA LEU A 4 -26.42 -5.58 -0.52
C LEU A 4 -27.91 -5.33 -0.83
N LEU A 5 -28.74 -6.37 -0.67
CA LEU A 5 -30.17 -6.32 -0.99
C LEU A 5 -30.99 -5.61 0.10
N ASP A 6 -30.38 -5.42 1.27
CA ASP A 6 -30.94 -4.68 2.40
C ASP A 6 -30.48 -3.21 2.43
N LEU A 7 -29.71 -2.75 1.43
CA LEU A 7 -29.29 -1.34 1.35
C LEU A 7 -30.48 -0.41 1.16
N GLU A 8 -30.50 0.65 1.94
CA GLU A 8 -31.50 1.71 1.92
C GLU A 8 -31.01 2.88 1.06
N LEU A 9 -31.92 3.69 0.52
CA LEU A 9 -31.56 4.85 -0.29
C LEU A 9 -30.68 5.84 0.50
N GLY A 10 -30.97 6.02 1.79
CA GLY A 10 -30.17 6.85 2.70
C GLY A 10 -28.83 6.23 3.14
N SER A 11 -28.43 5.08 2.59
CA SER A 11 -27.15 4.44 2.92
C SER A 11 -25.96 5.10 2.20
N ILE A 12 -26.20 5.91 1.17
CA ILE A 12 -25.15 6.65 0.46
C ILE A 12 -25.01 8.02 1.12
N ILE A 13 -23.80 8.33 1.61
CA ILE A 13 -23.50 9.54 2.37
C ILE A 13 -22.35 10.26 1.69
N ASP A 14 -22.55 11.52 1.33
CA ASP A 14 -21.48 12.38 0.80
C ASP A 14 -20.88 13.22 1.94
N TYR A 15 -19.57 13.08 2.15
CA TYR A 15 -18.81 13.87 3.13
C TYR A 15 -18.02 15.02 2.47
N GLY A 16 -18.34 15.38 1.22
CA GLY A 16 -17.71 16.46 0.48
C GLY A 16 -16.24 16.14 0.19
N ALA A 17 -15.30 16.85 0.85
CA ALA A 17 -13.86 16.67 0.64
C ALA A 17 -13.36 15.25 0.99
N ALA A 18 -14.06 14.54 1.88
CA ALA A 18 -13.73 13.16 2.24
C ALA A 18 -14.35 12.11 1.28
N GLY A 19 -15.06 12.54 0.24
CA GLY A 19 -15.68 11.70 -0.78
C GLY A 19 -17.02 11.09 -0.39
N THR A 20 -17.56 10.26 -1.28
CA THR A 20 -18.83 9.54 -1.09
C THR A 20 -18.59 8.18 -0.44
N TRP A 21 -19.42 7.84 0.54
CA TRP A 21 -19.30 6.62 1.32
C TRP A 21 -20.62 5.86 1.37
N LEU A 22 -20.52 4.54 1.44
CA LEU A 22 -21.63 3.63 1.65
C LEU A 22 -21.65 3.20 3.11
N LYS A 23 -22.71 3.55 3.83
CA LYS A 23 -23.06 2.98 5.12
C LYS A 23 -23.67 1.60 4.91
N VAL A 24 -22.97 0.55 5.31
CA VAL A 24 -23.51 -0.81 5.26
C VAL A 24 -24.30 -1.07 6.56
N PRO A 25 -25.61 -1.34 6.49
CA PRO A 25 -26.45 -1.54 7.66
C PRO A 25 -26.08 -2.82 8.42
N LEU A 26 -26.54 -2.89 9.68
CA LEU A 26 -26.26 -3.97 10.63
C LEU A 26 -26.55 -5.35 10.02
N GLY A 27 -25.50 -6.04 9.61
CA GLY A 27 -25.55 -7.43 9.13
C GLY A 27 -25.67 -8.44 10.27
N LYS A 28 -25.41 -9.71 9.97
CA LYS A 28 -25.43 -10.83 10.94
C LYS A 28 -24.47 -10.63 12.13
N LEU A 29 -23.45 -9.79 11.98
CA LEU A 29 -22.43 -9.50 12.98
C LEU A 29 -22.72 -8.25 13.82
N ALA A 30 -23.86 -7.59 13.61
CA ALA A 30 -24.27 -6.38 14.35
C ALA A 30 -23.23 -5.24 14.37
N THR A 31 -22.40 -5.15 13.33
CA THR A 31 -21.43 -4.08 13.14
C THR A 31 -21.79 -3.24 11.92
N GLU A 32 -21.92 -1.92 12.12
CA GLU A 32 -22.00 -0.96 11.02
C GLU A 32 -20.60 -0.71 10.48
N ARG A 33 -20.48 -0.47 9.17
CA ARG A 33 -19.20 -0.08 8.56
C ARG A 33 -19.42 0.89 7.41
N MET A 34 -18.40 1.69 7.16
CA MET A 34 -18.36 2.65 6.05
C MET A 34 -17.40 2.13 4.98
N VAL A 35 -17.86 2.12 3.73
CA VAL A 35 -17.06 1.71 2.56
C VAL A 35 -16.96 2.90 1.60
N PRO A 36 -15.76 3.39 1.25
CA PRO A 36 -15.63 4.49 0.31
C PRO A 36 -16.06 4.04 -1.09
N LEU A 37 -16.79 4.89 -1.79
CA LEU A 37 -17.23 4.65 -3.17
C LEU A 37 -16.32 5.39 -4.15
N SER A 38 -15.96 4.72 -5.24
CA SER A 38 -15.28 5.37 -6.36
C SER A 38 -16.29 6.17 -7.19
N ALA A 39 -15.80 7.17 -7.93
CA ALA A 39 -16.65 7.96 -8.82
C ALA A 39 -17.44 7.10 -9.82
N ALA A 40 -16.84 6.03 -10.35
CA ALA A 40 -17.51 5.10 -11.24
C ALA A 40 -18.65 4.34 -10.55
N THR A 41 -18.46 3.91 -9.30
CA THR A 41 -19.51 3.25 -8.52
C THR A 41 -20.64 4.22 -8.19
N THR A 42 -20.33 5.46 -7.82
CA THR A 42 -21.34 6.50 -7.56
C THR A 42 -22.17 6.77 -8.81
N ALA A 43 -21.52 6.96 -9.97
CA ALA A 43 -22.23 7.19 -11.24
C ALA A 43 -23.16 6.02 -11.61
N ALA A 44 -22.74 4.77 -11.40
CA ALA A 44 -23.58 3.60 -11.64
C ALA A 44 -24.78 3.52 -10.67
N LEU A 45 -24.61 3.96 -9.43
CA LEU A 45 -25.70 4.04 -8.45
C LEU A 45 -26.68 5.16 -8.81
N ASP A 46 -26.19 6.32 -9.25
CA ASP A 46 -27.04 7.41 -9.72
C ASP A 46 -27.85 6.99 -10.94
N GLU A 47 -27.21 6.34 -11.92
CA GLU A 47 -27.89 5.78 -13.09
C GLU A 47 -28.98 4.79 -12.66
N TRP A 48 -28.68 3.91 -11.71
CA TRP A 48 -29.66 2.97 -11.17
C TRP A 48 -30.84 3.69 -10.51
N VAL A 49 -30.58 4.71 -9.70
CA VAL A 49 -31.62 5.49 -9.02
C VAL A 49 -32.52 6.24 -10.02
N THR A 50 -31.99 6.70 -11.16
CA THR A 50 -32.83 7.34 -12.20
C THR A 50 -33.79 6.39 -12.89
N HIS A 51 -33.42 5.10 -13.02
CA HIS A 51 -34.26 4.05 -13.62
C HIS A 51 -35.17 3.34 -12.62
N ARG A 52 -35.02 3.64 -11.33
CA ARG A 52 -35.79 3.03 -10.26
C ARG A 52 -37.22 3.58 -10.26
N ASP A 53 -38.19 2.68 -10.38
CA ASP A 53 -39.61 3.05 -10.30
C ASP A 53 -39.93 3.72 -8.95
N ALA A 54 -40.69 4.82 -8.98
CA ALA A 54 -41.27 5.36 -7.77
C ALA A 54 -42.24 4.32 -7.15
N HIS A 55 -42.00 3.95 -5.90
CA HIS A 55 -42.85 3.00 -5.19
C HIS A 55 -43.06 3.41 -3.74
N ARG A 56 -44.07 2.80 -3.10
CA ARG A 56 -44.29 2.97 -1.66
C ARG A 56 -43.15 2.30 -0.87
N PRO A 57 -42.73 2.84 0.27
CA PRO A 57 -41.77 2.18 1.15
C PRO A 57 -42.21 0.75 1.50
N LEU A 58 -41.25 -0.16 1.61
CA LEU A 58 -41.48 -1.59 1.85
C LEU A 58 -41.07 -1.96 3.28
N ALA A 59 -41.80 -2.89 3.91
CA ALA A 59 -41.44 -3.34 5.25
C ALA A 59 -40.10 -4.06 5.25
N HIS A 60 -39.18 -3.64 6.14
CA HIS A 60 -37.87 -4.25 6.25
C HIS A 60 -37.94 -5.65 6.87
N PRO A 61 -37.30 -6.70 6.30
CA PRO A 61 -37.50 -8.09 6.74
C PRO A 61 -37.10 -8.38 8.19
N ARG A 62 -36.15 -7.61 8.73
CA ARG A 62 -35.62 -7.82 10.09
C ARG A 62 -36.30 -6.96 11.14
N THR A 63 -36.80 -5.78 10.76
CA THR A 63 -37.24 -4.74 11.71
C THR A 63 -38.71 -4.37 11.54
N GLY A 64 -39.35 -4.74 10.43
CA GLY A 64 -40.73 -4.39 10.11
C GLY A 64 -40.96 -2.92 9.74
N VAL A 65 -39.95 -2.06 9.89
CA VAL A 65 -40.02 -0.62 9.60
C VAL A 65 -40.15 -0.39 8.09
N LEU A 66 -41.05 0.52 7.71
CA LEU A 66 -41.20 0.94 6.31
C LEU A 66 -39.95 1.67 5.84
N THR A 67 -39.31 1.12 4.82
CA THR A 67 -37.96 1.50 4.39
C THR A 67 -37.91 1.64 2.88
N ASP A 68 -37.16 2.64 2.40
CA ASP A 68 -36.94 2.83 0.98
C ASP A 68 -35.63 2.16 0.55
N PHE A 69 -35.74 1.02 -0.14
CA PHE A 69 -34.60 0.19 -0.53
C PHE A 69 -33.94 0.69 -1.81
N LEU A 70 -32.61 0.68 -1.86
CA LEU A 70 -31.84 1.10 -3.02
C LEU A 70 -32.11 0.20 -4.24
N PHE A 71 -32.08 -1.13 -4.06
CA PHE A 71 -32.27 -2.08 -5.15
C PHE A 71 -33.72 -2.60 -5.21
N THR A 72 -34.55 -1.89 -5.95
CA THR A 72 -35.94 -2.26 -6.22
C THR A 72 -36.25 -2.21 -7.70
N GLN A 73 -37.21 -3.02 -8.13
CA GLN A 73 -37.67 -3.06 -9.52
C GLN A 73 -39.13 -3.49 -9.54
N TYR A 74 -39.99 -2.77 -10.29
CA TYR A 74 -41.44 -3.00 -10.32
C TYR A 74 -42.07 -2.96 -8.92
N GLY A 75 -41.61 -2.04 -8.08
CA GLY A 75 -42.09 -1.86 -6.69
C GLY A 75 -41.77 -3.02 -5.74
N ARG A 76 -40.85 -3.93 -6.11
CA ARG A 76 -40.42 -5.05 -5.27
C ARG A 76 -38.91 -5.01 -5.04
N ARG A 77 -38.47 -5.53 -3.90
CA ARG A 77 -37.04 -5.70 -3.60
C ARG A 77 -36.39 -6.67 -4.58
N LEU A 78 -35.16 -6.38 -4.98
CA LEU A 78 -34.38 -7.26 -5.82
C LEU A 78 -34.10 -8.57 -5.06
N GLY A 79 -34.45 -9.71 -5.68
CA GLY A 79 -34.14 -11.03 -5.12
C GLY A 79 -32.75 -11.52 -5.55
N TYR A 80 -32.20 -12.46 -4.77
CA TYR A 80 -30.89 -13.08 -5.08
C TYR A 80 -30.84 -13.70 -6.49
N THR A 81 -31.92 -14.36 -6.92
CA THR A 81 -32.00 -14.96 -8.27
C THR A 81 -31.84 -13.91 -9.36
N ARG A 82 -32.46 -12.73 -9.21
CA ARG A 82 -32.36 -11.65 -10.19
C ARG A 82 -30.95 -11.05 -10.21
N LEU A 83 -30.34 -10.83 -9.05
CA LEU A 83 -28.94 -10.41 -8.95
C LEU A 83 -28.01 -11.41 -9.65
N ARG A 84 -28.19 -12.71 -9.39
CA ARG A 84 -27.40 -13.78 -10.02
C ARG A 84 -27.57 -13.80 -11.54
N ASN A 85 -28.80 -13.67 -12.03
CA ASN A 85 -29.06 -13.64 -13.47
C ASN A 85 -28.48 -12.39 -14.14
N GLY A 86 -28.54 -11.23 -13.46
CA GLY A 86 -27.89 -10.00 -13.92
C GLY A 86 -26.37 -10.15 -14.02
N LEU A 87 -25.73 -10.76 -13.02
CA LEU A 87 -24.29 -11.05 -13.07
C LEU A 87 -23.92 -12.03 -14.19
N LEU A 88 -24.76 -13.05 -14.43
CA LEU A 88 -24.54 -13.98 -15.53
C LEU A 88 -24.65 -13.29 -16.89
N ALA A 89 -25.67 -12.44 -17.06
CA ALA A 89 -25.84 -11.65 -18.28
C ALA A 89 -24.65 -10.69 -18.50
N ALA A 90 -24.18 -10.03 -17.45
CA ALA A 90 -23.01 -9.16 -17.50
C ALA A 90 -21.72 -9.95 -17.84
N ALA A 91 -21.54 -11.14 -17.29
CA ALA A 91 -20.41 -12.00 -17.63
C ALA A 91 -20.46 -12.44 -19.11
N GLN A 92 -21.66 -12.74 -19.62
CA GLN A 92 -21.88 -13.10 -21.01
C GLN A 92 -21.61 -11.92 -21.96
N SER A 93 -22.11 -10.72 -21.67
CA SER A 93 -21.89 -9.52 -22.49
C SER A 93 -20.43 -9.10 -22.53
N SER A 94 -19.70 -9.32 -21.43
CA SER A 94 -18.26 -9.04 -21.34
C SER A 94 -17.38 -10.15 -21.91
N GLY A 95 -17.97 -11.25 -22.41
CA GLY A 95 -17.24 -12.37 -23.00
C GLY A 95 -16.36 -13.14 -22.01
N LEU A 96 -16.65 -13.06 -20.70
CA LEU A 96 -15.86 -13.75 -19.68
C LEU A 96 -16.08 -15.26 -19.78
N ARG A 97 -15.00 -16.02 -20.00
CA ARG A 97 -15.02 -17.47 -20.14
C ARG A 97 -14.31 -18.17 -18.99
N GLY A 98 -14.86 -19.31 -18.60
CA GLY A 98 -14.20 -20.23 -17.66
C GLY A 98 -13.09 -21.04 -18.34
N PRO A 99 -12.31 -21.80 -17.55
CA PRO A 99 -11.27 -22.70 -18.06
C PRO A 99 -11.80 -23.78 -19.02
N ASP A 100 -13.08 -24.10 -18.93
CA ASP A 100 -13.82 -25.05 -19.75
C ASP A 100 -14.36 -24.44 -21.05
N GLY A 101 -14.10 -23.15 -21.32
CA GLY A 101 -14.64 -22.41 -22.47
C GLY A 101 -16.11 -22.01 -22.30
N GLY A 102 -16.75 -22.37 -21.17
CA GLY A 102 -18.10 -21.96 -20.82
C GLY A 102 -18.18 -20.48 -20.41
N ILE A 103 -19.39 -19.93 -20.28
CA ILE A 103 -19.58 -18.58 -19.71
C ILE A 103 -19.17 -18.63 -18.24
N LEU A 104 -18.33 -17.69 -17.80
CA LEU A 104 -17.88 -17.63 -16.43
C LEU A 104 -19.05 -17.32 -15.48
N VAL A 105 -19.32 -18.22 -14.54
CA VAL A 105 -20.33 -18.00 -13.50
C VAL A 105 -19.68 -17.24 -12.34
N VAL A 106 -19.94 -15.94 -12.28
CA VAL A 106 -19.44 -15.07 -11.22
C VAL A 106 -20.46 -14.94 -10.10
N THR A 107 -20.03 -15.22 -8.87
CA THR A 107 -20.82 -14.98 -7.67
C THR A 107 -20.38 -13.70 -6.97
N PRO A 108 -21.28 -13.00 -6.28
CA PRO A 108 -20.90 -11.83 -5.46
C PRO A 108 -19.84 -12.13 -4.39
N HIS A 109 -19.79 -13.37 -3.87
CA HIS A 109 -18.74 -13.75 -2.92
C HIS A 109 -17.35 -13.77 -3.58
N GLN A 110 -17.27 -14.25 -4.82
CA GLN A 110 -16.03 -14.19 -5.61
C GLN A 110 -15.64 -12.75 -5.91
N LEU A 111 -16.58 -11.88 -6.29
CA LEU A 111 -16.29 -10.45 -6.49
C LEU A 111 -15.71 -9.79 -5.23
N ARG A 112 -16.29 -10.07 -4.06
CA ARG A 112 -15.77 -9.60 -2.78
C ARG A 112 -14.37 -10.15 -2.51
N HIS A 113 -14.11 -11.41 -2.86
CA HIS A 113 -12.80 -12.02 -2.69
C HIS A 113 -11.75 -11.33 -3.57
N THR A 114 -12.06 -11.14 -4.86
CA THR A 114 -11.18 -10.42 -5.79
C THR A 114 -10.90 -9.01 -5.27
N TRP A 115 -11.93 -8.25 -4.89
CA TRP A 115 -11.75 -6.91 -4.35
C TRP A 115 -10.86 -6.86 -3.11
N ALA A 116 -11.06 -7.79 -2.16
CA ALA A 116 -10.25 -7.86 -0.95
C ALA A 116 -8.78 -8.23 -1.25
N THR A 117 -8.56 -9.18 -2.17
CA THR A 117 -7.22 -9.58 -2.61
C THR A 117 -6.50 -8.46 -3.35
N GLU A 118 -7.19 -7.73 -4.23
CA GLU A 118 -6.62 -6.56 -4.93
C GLU A 118 -6.19 -5.47 -3.95
N LEU A 119 -7.03 -5.14 -2.96
CA LEU A 119 -6.67 -4.14 -1.94
C LEU A 119 -5.50 -4.59 -1.06
N ALA A 120 -5.48 -5.86 -0.66
CA ALA A 120 -4.35 -6.43 0.08
C ALA A 120 -3.06 -6.36 -0.76
N ASN A 121 -3.15 -6.74 -2.04
CA ASN A 121 -2.03 -6.70 -2.97
C ASN A 121 -1.59 -5.26 -3.25
N ALA A 122 -2.47 -4.27 -3.21
CA ALA A 122 -2.13 -2.85 -3.32
C ALA A 122 -1.43 -2.28 -2.06
N GLY A 123 -1.21 -3.10 -1.02
CA GLY A 123 -0.51 -2.69 0.20
C GLY A 123 -1.41 -2.06 1.26
N MET A 124 -2.73 -2.21 1.16
CA MET A 124 -3.64 -1.77 2.22
C MET A 124 -3.35 -2.49 3.53
N SER A 125 -3.35 -1.76 4.65
CA SER A 125 -3.11 -2.35 5.96
C SER A 125 -4.19 -3.38 6.31
N MET A 126 -3.79 -4.46 7.00
CA MET A 126 -4.71 -5.51 7.45
C MET A 126 -5.87 -4.93 8.29
N GLN A 127 -5.59 -3.93 9.12
CA GLN A 127 -6.58 -3.26 9.96
C GLN A 127 -7.61 -2.47 9.11
N ALA A 128 -7.15 -1.74 8.08
CA ALA A 128 -8.05 -1.03 7.17
C ALA A 128 -8.91 -2.01 6.36
N LEU A 129 -8.31 -3.09 5.87
CA LEU A 129 -9.03 -4.12 5.13
C LEU A 129 -10.07 -4.85 6.00
N MET A 130 -9.74 -5.11 7.27
CA MET A 130 -10.69 -5.65 8.26
C MET A 130 -11.88 -4.72 8.47
N ALA A 131 -11.65 -3.41 8.62
CA ALA A 131 -12.71 -2.41 8.81
C ALA A 131 -13.66 -2.36 7.60
N LEU A 132 -13.11 -2.34 6.38
CA LEU A 132 -13.87 -2.34 5.13
C LEU A 132 -14.71 -3.61 4.93
N LEU A 133 -14.16 -4.76 5.31
CA LEU A 133 -14.83 -6.05 5.19
C LEU A 133 -15.78 -6.31 6.38
N GLY A 134 -15.69 -5.58 7.50
CA GLY A 134 -16.45 -5.87 8.71
C GLY A 134 -16.00 -7.18 9.38
N HIS A 135 -14.70 -7.47 9.32
CA HIS A 135 -14.11 -8.67 9.91
C HIS A 135 -13.72 -8.41 11.36
N VAL A 136 -14.24 -9.25 12.26
CA VAL A 136 -13.99 -9.13 13.70
C VAL A 136 -12.67 -9.75 14.12
N THR A 137 -12.15 -10.73 13.37
CA THR A 137 -10.87 -11.38 13.65
C THR A 137 -9.91 -11.28 12.46
N PRO A 138 -8.59 -11.13 12.71
CA PRO A 138 -7.59 -11.08 11.65
C PRO A 138 -7.59 -12.32 10.74
N GLN A 139 -7.89 -13.50 11.29
CA GLN A 139 -7.94 -14.76 10.54
C GLN A 139 -8.91 -14.71 9.36
N MET A 140 -10.03 -13.98 9.48
CA MET A 140 -10.99 -13.81 8.39
C MET A 140 -10.40 -13.02 7.21
N THR A 141 -9.39 -12.19 7.46
CA THR A 141 -8.77 -11.30 6.46
C THR A 141 -7.44 -11.84 5.94
N ILE A 142 -6.70 -12.61 6.75
CA ILE A 142 -5.43 -13.24 6.36
C ILE A 142 -5.58 -14.07 5.08
N ARG A 143 -6.73 -14.70 4.85
CA ARG A 143 -7.00 -15.46 3.61
C ARG A 143 -6.88 -14.65 2.31
N TYR A 144 -6.89 -13.32 2.38
CA TYR A 144 -6.72 -12.44 1.21
C TYR A 144 -5.31 -11.87 1.06
N ALA A 145 -4.44 -12.06 2.05
CA ALA A 145 -3.07 -11.57 1.99
C ALA A 145 -2.22 -12.54 1.18
N THR A 146 -1.95 -12.19 -0.09
CA THR A 146 -0.97 -12.92 -0.89
C THR A 146 0.43 -12.52 -0.41
N LEU A 147 1.09 -13.40 0.36
CA LEU A 147 2.35 -13.12 1.07
C LEU A 147 3.57 -12.87 0.16
N ALA A 148 3.43 -12.97 -1.17
CA ALA A 148 4.52 -12.80 -2.13
C ALA A 148 4.15 -11.81 -3.25
N SER A 149 3.65 -10.61 -2.92
CA SER A 149 3.42 -9.57 -3.92
C SER A 149 4.67 -8.66 -4.10
N PRO A 150 5.03 -8.26 -5.34
CA PRO A 150 6.02 -7.22 -5.58
C PRO A 150 5.74 -5.91 -4.82
N THR A 151 4.47 -5.66 -4.55
CA THR A 151 3.97 -4.54 -3.73
C THR A 151 4.37 -4.66 -2.27
N LEU A 152 4.42 -5.87 -1.68
CA LEU A 152 4.95 -6.07 -0.33
C LEU A 152 6.44 -5.72 -0.29
N ARG A 153 7.19 -6.10 -1.33
CA ARG A 153 8.62 -5.74 -1.45
C ARG A 153 8.78 -4.22 -1.58
N ALA A 154 8.01 -3.58 -2.44
CA ALA A 154 8.06 -2.12 -2.61
C ALA A 154 7.63 -1.36 -1.34
N ALA A 155 6.59 -1.81 -0.64
CA ALA A 155 6.14 -1.21 0.62
C ALA A 155 7.16 -1.43 1.75
N TYR A 156 7.80 -2.60 1.80
CA TYR A 156 8.91 -2.88 2.72
C TYR A 156 10.09 -1.95 2.42
N ASP A 157 10.50 -1.84 1.14
CA ASP A 157 11.63 -1.01 0.72
C ASP A 157 11.36 0.49 0.96
N ASP A 158 10.14 1.00 0.70
CA ASP A 158 9.73 2.37 1.02
C ASP A 158 9.74 2.64 2.53
N ARG A 159 9.18 1.72 3.33
CA ARG A 159 9.09 1.92 4.78
C ARG A 159 10.46 1.83 5.45
N MET A 160 11.31 0.91 4.99
CA MET A 160 12.71 0.82 5.39
C MET A 160 13.48 2.08 4.94
N GLY A 161 13.24 2.58 3.73
CA GLY A 161 13.78 3.85 3.24
C GLY A 161 13.39 5.06 4.12
N LYS A 162 12.16 5.08 4.65
CA LYS A 162 11.70 6.12 5.60
C LYS A 162 12.30 5.95 7.01
N MET A 163 12.46 4.71 7.50
CA MET A 163 13.19 4.46 8.75
C MET A 163 14.66 4.87 8.64
N ARG A 164 15.30 4.62 7.48
CA ARG A 164 16.67 5.10 7.19
C ARG A 164 16.82 6.61 7.35
N ARG A 165 15.78 7.41 7.04
CA ARG A 165 15.79 8.88 7.18
C ARG A 165 15.62 9.37 8.61
N GLN A 166 15.09 8.53 9.51
CA GLN A 166 14.86 8.93 10.91
C GLN A 166 16.10 8.78 11.80
N PHE A 167 17.07 7.93 11.42
CA PHE A 167 18.38 7.87 12.08
C PHE A 167 19.30 8.97 11.55
N THR A 168 18.91 10.23 11.71
CA THR A 168 19.82 11.37 11.52
C THR A 168 20.68 11.49 12.77
N LEU A 169 21.77 10.73 12.83
CA LEU A 169 22.75 10.82 13.93
C LEU A 169 23.83 11.86 13.59
N THR A 170 23.40 13.10 13.39
CA THR A 170 24.32 14.25 13.43
C THR A 170 23.54 15.51 13.79
N PRO A 171 23.79 16.10 14.98
CA PRO A 171 23.54 17.51 15.16
C PRO A 171 24.49 18.27 14.24
N VAL A 172 23.91 19.10 13.38
CA VAL A 172 24.62 20.05 12.52
C VAL A 172 25.66 20.82 13.36
N GLY A 173 26.92 20.79 12.94
CA GLY A 173 27.99 21.62 13.53
C GLY A 173 28.84 20.98 14.64
N ARG A 174 28.72 19.68 14.93
CA ARG A 174 29.70 18.97 15.80
C ARG A 174 30.48 17.90 15.02
N PRO A 175 31.81 17.79 15.18
CA PRO A 175 32.55 16.68 14.60
C PRO A 175 32.04 15.36 15.20
N ILE A 176 31.85 14.34 14.34
CA ILE A 176 31.34 13.01 14.74
C ILE A 176 32.32 12.29 15.66
N LEU A 177 33.60 12.67 15.65
CA LEU A 177 34.53 12.37 16.73
C LEU A 177 34.53 13.53 17.75
N PRO A 178 33.91 13.35 18.93
CA PRO A 178 34.11 14.26 20.06
C PRO A 178 35.56 14.21 20.55
N ASP A 179 35.91 15.02 21.55
CA ASP A 179 37.14 14.80 22.33
C ASP A 179 37.23 13.35 22.85
N LYS A 180 38.46 12.89 23.16
CA LYS A 180 38.74 11.50 23.56
C LYS A 180 37.83 10.99 24.69
N VAL A 181 37.35 11.87 25.56
CA VAL A 181 36.54 11.53 26.74
C VAL A 181 35.09 11.32 26.35
N SER A 182 34.50 12.25 25.61
CA SER A 182 33.11 12.17 25.14
C SER A 182 32.94 11.03 24.11
N TRP A 183 34.00 10.70 23.38
CA TRP A 183 34.09 9.56 22.46
C TRP A 183 34.01 8.20 23.15
N LEU A 184 34.44 8.04 24.40
CA LEU A 184 34.38 6.77 25.13
C LEU A 184 32.95 6.40 25.56
N HIS A 185 32.07 7.39 25.76
CA HIS A 185 30.74 7.19 26.35
C HIS A 185 29.61 6.90 25.35
N SER A 186 29.83 6.94 24.03
CA SER A 186 28.74 6.67 23.08
C SER A 186 28.45 5.17 22.91
N GLU A 187 27.17 4.79 22.93
CA GLU A 187 26.68 3.40 22.92
C GLU A 187 26.69 2.70 21.53
N MET A 188 27.39 3.26 20.54
CA MET A 188 27.42 2.74 19.17
C MET A 188 28.70 1.95 18.88
N LEU A 189 28.62 0.90 18.03
CA LEU A 189 29.82 0.27 17.46
C LEU A 189 30.56 1.28 16.59
N LYS A 190 31.85 1.50 16.86
CA LYS A 190 32.69 2.48 16.17
C LYS A 190 33.69 1.74 15.27
N THR A 191 33.32 1.53 14.01
CA THR A 191 34.23 0.91 13.02
C THR A 191 34.53 1.90 11.91
N ARG A 192 35.81 2.22 11.71
CA ARG A 192 36.28 3.00 10.56
C ARG A 192 36.10 2.19 9.28
N VAL A 193 35.52 2.79 8.25
CA VAL A 193 35.38 2.24 6.89
C VAL A 193 36.02 3.21 5.88
N GLY A 194 35.94 3.02 4.57
CA GLY A 194 36.67 3.85 3.58
C GLY A 194 36.56 5.37 3.79
N HIS A 195 35.41 5.96 3.44
CA HIS A 195 35.18 7.42 3.54
C HIS A 195 34.20 7.82 4.66
N GLY A 196 34.07 6.98 5.70
CA GLY A 196 33.19 7.25 6.83
C GLY A 196 33.34 6.24 7.98
N TYR A 197 32.24 6.03 8.68
CA TYR A 197 32.12 5.19 9.87
C TYR A 197 30.89 4.28 9.76
N CYS A 198 30.99 3.08 10.33
CA CYS A 198 29.84 2.21 10.54
C CYS A 198 29.21 2.55 11.89
N ALA A 199 27.92 2.89 11.88
CA ALA A 199 27.14 3.26 13.06
C ALA A 199 26.11 2.18 13.42
N ARG A 200 26.45 0.91 13.16
CA ARG A 200 25.57 -0.22 13.41
C ARG A 200 25.36 -0.43 14.91
N HIS A 201 24.17 -0.86 15.31
CA HIS A 201 23.88 -1.19 16.70
C HIS A 201 24.54 -2.53 17.13
N PRO A 202 25.06 -2.66 18.37
CA PRO A 202 25.67 -3.89 18.87
C PRO A 202 24.83 -5.16 18.71
N THR A 203 23.51 -5.08 18.84
CA THR A 203 22.59 -6.23 18.69
C THR A 203 22.55 -6.82 17.28
N ALA A 204 23.00 -6.07 16.26
CA ALA A 204 23.04 -6.54 14.88
C ALA A 204 24.22 -7.52 14.60
N GLY A 205 25.05 -7.86 15.60
CA GLY A 205 26.08 -8.89 15.50
C GLY A 205 27.24 -8.53 14.57
N ALA A 206 28.05 -9.52 14.14
CA ALA A 206 29.17 -9.32 13.21
C ALA A 206 28.67 -9.04 11.77
N CYS A 207 29.40 -8.23 10.99
CA CYS A 207 28.98 -7.88 9.62
C CYS A 207 29.47 -8.96 8.65
N PRO A 208 28.60 -9.59 7.83
CA PRO A 208 29.03 -10.56 6.83
C PRO A 208 29.68 -9.91 5.60
N TYR A 209 29.44 -8.61 5.37
CA TYR A 209 29.87 -7.86 4.17
C TYR A 209 30.82 -6.72 4.52
N ALA A 210 31.69 -6.91 5.53
CA ALA A 210 32.75 -5.97 5.84
C ALA A 210 33.46 -5.60 4.51
N ASN A 211 33.43 -4.31 4.14
CA ASN A 211 33.97 -3.68 2.92
C ASN A 211 32.96 -3.17 1.85
N ILE A 212 31.65 -3.45 1.91
CA ILE A 212 30.64 -2.85 0.99
C ILE A 212 29.88 -1.71 1.69
N CYS A 213 30.62 -0.72 2.19
CA CYS A 213 30.06 0.20 3.19
C CYS A 213 29.35 1.43 2.61
N GLU A 214 29.78 1.99 1.49
CA GLU A 214 29.26 3.30 1.02
C GLU A 214 27.82 3.24 0.50
N THR A 215 27.34 2.05 0.17
CA THR A 215 25.93 1.77 -0.15
C THR A 215 25.18 1.09 1.01
N CYS A 216 25.83 0.91 2.16
CA CYS A 216 25.25 0.26 3.34
C CYS A 216 24.47 1.27 4.20
N ASP A 217 23.36 0.81 4.77
CA ASP A 217 22.45 1.64 5.57
C ASP A 217 23.07 2.16 6.88
N ASN A 218 24.05 1.44 7.41
CA ASN A 218 24.73 1.81 8.64
C ASN A 218 25.90 2.79 8.40
N TYR A 219 26.13 3.18 7.15
CA TYR A 219 27.22 4.10 6.81
C TYR A 219 26.85 5.53 7.11
N ILE A 220 27.73 6.19 7.86
CA ILE A 220 27.66 7.61 8.17
C ILE A 220 29.00 8.23 7.75
N THR A 221 28.95 9.43 7.18
CA THR A 221 30.13 10.21 6.80
C THR A 221 30.24 11.50 7.62
N ALA A 222 31.40 12.15 7.55
CA ALA A 222 31.73 13.36 8.29
C ALA A 222 32.24 14.46 7.33
N PRO A 223 32.15 15.75 7.72
CA PRO A 223 32.58 16.86 6.85
C PRO A 223 34.02 16.74 6.33
N GLU A 224 34.91 16.13 7.10
CA GLU A 224 36.31 15.86 6.72
C GLU A 224 36.46 14.98 5.46
N PHE A 225 35.47 14.12 5.16
CA PHE A 225 35.49 13.24 3.99
C PHE A 225 34.82 13.83 2.76
N ARG A 226 34.28 15.05 2.83
CA ARG A 226 33.59 15.71 1.71
C ARG A 226 34.43 15.68 0.43
N GLY A 227 35.70 16.07 0.51
CA GLY A 227 36.59 16.09 -0.65
C GLY A 227 36.76 14.70 -1.28
N ALA A 228 36.95 13.68 -0.46
CA ALA A 228 37.09 12.30 -0.93
C ALA A 228 35.81 11.78 -1.59
N LEU A 229 34.64 12.05 -0.99
CA LEU A 229 33.34 11.65 -1.54
C LEU A 229 33.02 12.37 -2.86
N THR A 230 33.34 13.66 -2.97
CA THR A 230 33.15 14.42 -4.21
C THR A 230 34.01 13.86 -5.34
N ASN A 231 35.29 13.57 -5.07
CA ASN A 231 36.18 12.98 -6.06
C ASN A 231 35.68 11.60 -6.51
N GLN A 232 35.28 10.76 -5.55
CA GLN A 232 34.74 9.44 -5.86
C GLN A 232 33.45 9.51 -6.67
N LEU A 233 32.56 10.48 -6.37
CA LEU A 233 31.34 10.68 -7.15
C LEU A 233 31.67 11.02 -8.61
N ALA A 234 32.66 11.90 -8.84
CA ALA A 234 33.12 12.24 -10.18
C ALA A 234 33.66 11.01 -10.93
N ASP A 235 34.50 10.20 -10.27
CA ASP A 235 35.03 8.96 -10.85
C ASP A 235 33.92 7.97 -11.21
N VAL A 236 32.94 7.77 -10.32
CA VAL A 236 31.82 6.84 -10.54
C VAL A 236 30.91 7.33 -11.68
N GLN A 237 30.70 8.64 -11.81
CA GLN A 237 29.94 9.22 -12.93
C GLN A 237 30.67 9.05 -14.27
N ALA A 238 31.99 9.20 -14.29
CA ALA A 238 32.81 8.93 -15.47
C ALA A 238 32.74 7.45 -15.87
N LEU A 239 32.87 6.54 -14.90
CA LEU A 239 32.75 5.09 -15.12
C LEU A 239 31.36 4.67 -15.58
N LYS A 240 30.29 5.28 -15.03
CA LYS A 240 28.92 5.09 -15.52
C LYS A 240 28.82 5.43 -17.01
N SER A 241 29.34 6.60 -17.39
CA SER A 241 29.30 7.07 -18.77
C SER A 241 30.08 6.15 -19.72
N ASP A 242 31.26 5.65 -19.29
CA ASP A 242 32.03 4.66 -20.06
C ASP A 242 31.26 3.33 -20.22
N ALA A 243 30.63 2.83 -19.14
CA ALA A 243 29.81 1.62 -19.19
C ALA A 243 28.60 1.76 -20.14
N GLU A 244 27.93 2.91 -20.12
CA GLU A 244 26.82 3.22 -21.03
C GLU A 244 27.28 3.24 -22.49
N ASN A 245 28.41 3.91 -22.78
CA ASN A 245 28.98 3.98 -24.13
C ASN A 245 29.38 2.60 -24.67
N ARG A 246 29.77 1.67 -23.80
CA ARG A 246 30.14 0.29 -24.14
C ARG A 246 28.95 -0.68 -24.15
N GLY A 247 27.75 -0.25 -23.75
CA GLY A 247 26.57 -1.08 -23.66
C GLY A 247 26.55 -2.05 -22.47
N TRP A 248 27.35 -1.80 -21.42
CA TRP A 248 27.38 -2.62 -20.20
C TRP A 248 26.27 -2.20 -19.23
N THR A 249 25.04 -2.58 -19.56
CA THR A 249 23.82 -2.11 -18.86
C THR A 249 23.82 -2.39 -17.36
N ASP A 250 24.26 -3.58 -16.94
CA ASP A 250 24.27 -3.96 -15.53
C ASP A 250 25.31 -3.17 -14.72
N GLU A 251 26.46 -2.89 -15.34
CA GLU A 251 27.53 -2.13 -14.70
C GLU A 251 27.19 -0.64 -14.63
N ALA A 252 26.55 -0.09 -15.67
CA ALA A 252 26.00 1.26 -15.65
C ALA A 252 24.96 1.43 -14.52
N ALA A 253 24.04 0.47 -14.37
CA ALA A 253 23.06 0.47 -13.29
C ALA A 253 23.70 0.33 -11.90
N ARG A 254 24.80 -0.44 -11.78
CA ARG A 254 25.59 -0.53 -10.55
C ARG A 254 26.24 0.82 -10.21
N HIS A 255 26.91 1.47 -11.16
CA HIS A 255 27.52 2.78 -10.95
C HIS A 255 26.47 3.85 -10.59
N ASP A 256 25.31 3.81 -11.23
CA ASP A 256 24.21 4.73 -10.94
C ASP A 256 23.74 4.63 -9.47
N ARG A 257 23.59 3.41 -8.93
CA ARG A 257 23.23 3.22 -7.52
C ARG A 257 24.28 3.79 -6.56
N VAL A 258 25.57 3.63 -6.87
CA VAL A 258 26.66 4.16 -6.05
C VAL A 258 26.68 5.69 -6.12
N ALA A 259 26.50 6.28 -7.31
CA ALA A 259 26.44 7.73 -7.49
C ALA A 259 25.29 8.37 -6.71
N HIS A 260 24.10 7.75 -6.71
CA HIS A 260 22.97 8.19 -5.90
C HIS A 260 23.29 8.16 -4.40
N ALA A 261 23.89 7.07 -3.90
CA ALA A 261 24.26 6.96 -2.49
C ALA A 261 25.28 8.04 -2.07
N LEU A 262 26.31 8.28 -2.89
CA LEU A 262 27.31 9.33 -2.65
C LEU A 262 26.69 10.73 -2.66
N THR A 263 25.76 10.99 -3.57
CA THR A 263 25.02 12.26 -3.63
C THR A 263 24.20 12.48 -2.34
N ASP A 264 23.48 11.46 -1.87
CA ASP A 264 22.72 11.51 -0.62
C ASP A 264 23.62 11.74 0.61
N HIS A 265 24.84 11.17 0.61
CA HIS A 265 25.83 11.42 1.66
C HIS A 265 26.30 12.87 1.67
N LEU A 266 26.64 13.42 0.50
CA LEU A 266 27.07 14.82 0.36
C LEU A 266 25.96 15.79 0.77
N GLN A 267 24.72 15.55 0.35
CA GLN A 267 23.57 16.37 0.74
C GLN A 267 23.31 16.34 2.25
N ARG A 268 23.57 15.21 2.92
CA ARG A 268 23.46 15.11 4.39
C ARG A 268 24.52 15.90 5.13
N LEU A 269 25.69 16.13 4.52
CA LEU A 269 26.73 17.00 5.09
C LEU A 269 26.41 18.49 4.95
N ASP A 270 25.48 18.85 4.07
CA ASP A 270 25.02 20.23 3.83
C ASP A 270 23.81 20.64 4.67
N ARG A 271 23.17 19.68 5.36
CA ARG A 271 22.03 19.91 6.25
C ARG A 271 22.48 20.09 7.68
#